data_AF-A0A6H1ZQQ1-F1
#
_entry.id   AF-A0A6H1ZQQ1-F1
#
_cell.length_a   1.000
_cell.length_b   1.000
_cell.length_c   1.000
_cell.angle_alpha   90.00
_cell.angle_beta   90.00
_cell.angle_gamma   90.00
#
_symmetry.space_group_name_H-M   'P 1'
#
loop_
_entity.id
_entity.type
_entity.pdbx_description
1 polymer ?
#
loop_
_entity_poly.entity_id
_entity_poly.type
_entity_poly.pdbx_seq_one_letter_code
_entity_poly.pdbx_strand_id
1 'polypeptide(L)'
;MEQEKCNGWTNYETWRVNLEVFDGMQPDEPMTAEVCEEYVETMILMENPQTEALMILNGWARCFLEGVNWQEIADALNERIEKKEGSIKMICSICKLEKASACKVIPCADCMNETTAKQMYKKKEEISH
;
A
#
# COMPACT_ATOMS: atom_id res chain seq x y z
N MET A 1 25.99 -22.22 -4.26
CA MET A 1 25.15 -22.17 -5.47
C MET A 1 24.21 -21.01 -5.25
N GLU A 2 24.31 -19.96 -6.06
CA GLU A 2 23.29 -18.91 -6.06
C GLU A 2 21.98 -19.57 -6.46
N GLN A 3 20.96 -19.50 -5.61
CA GLN A 3 19.61 -19.93 -5.98
C GLN A 3 19.17 -18.99 -7.11
N GLU A 4 18.90 -19.53 -8.29
CA GLU A 4 18.38 -18.75 -9.41
C GLU A 4 17.03 -18.17 -8.99
N LYS A 5 16.97 -16.84 -8.82
CA LYS A 5 15.75 -16.14 -8.45
C LYS A 5 14.68 -16.35 -9.52
N CYS A 6 13.46 -16.64 -9.11
CA CYS A 6 12.31 -16.77 -10.00
C CYS A 6 11.74 -15.38 -10.31
N ASN A 7 12.13 -14.79 -11.45
CA ASN A 7 11.71 -13.44 -11.86
C ASN A 7 11.97 -12.37 -10.78
N GLY A 8 13.10 -12.47 -10.08
CA GLY A 8 13.49 -11.55 -9.01
C GLY A 8 13.05 -11.96 -7.59
N TRP A 9 12.19 -12.98 -7.46
CA TRP A 9 11.73 -13.52 -6.19
C TRP A 9 12.55 -14.73 -5.74
N THR A 10 12.54 -15.04 -4.45
CA THR A 10 13.34 -16.15 -3.91
C THR A 10 12.92 -17.53 -4.43
N ASN A 11 11.64 -17.74 -4.75
CA ASN A 11 11.13 -18.99 -5.31
C ASN A 11 9.87 -18.78 -6.18
N TYR A 12 9.39 -19.87 -6.76
CA TYR A 12 8.27 -19.87 -7.70
C TYR A 12 6.93 -19.56 -7.01
N GLU A 13 6.70 -20.16 -5.85
CA GLU A 13 5.48 -20.00 -5.05
C GLU A 13 5.28 -18.53 -4.66
N THR A 14 6.34 -17.89 -4.16
CA THR A 14 6.34 -16.48 -3.77
C THR A 14 6.07 -15.57 -4.97
N TRP A 15 6.74 -15.82 -6.10
CA TRP A 15 6.50 -15.05 -7.32
C TRP A 15 5.04 -15.16 -7.78
N ARG A 16 4.48 -16.39 -7.83
CA ARG A 16 3.12 -16.62 -8.30
C ARG A 16 2.09 -15.97 -7.39
N VAL A 17 2.22 -16.12 -6.07
CA VAL A 17 1.31 -15.49 -5.11
C VAL A 17 1.39 -13.97 -5.20
N ASN A 18 2.60 -13.38 -5.28
CA ASN A 18 2.69 -11.94 -5.50
C ASN A 18 2.00 -11.53 -6.81
N LEU A 19 2.28 -12.22 -7.92
CA LEU A 19 1.74 -11.84 -9.23
C LEU A 19 0.21 -11.93 -9.28
N GLU A 20 -0.38 -12.95 -8.67
CA GLU A 20 -1.81 -13.24 -8.80
C GLU A 20 -2.68 -12.56 -7.75
N VAL A 21 -2.13 -12.34 -6.55
CA VAL A 21 -2.90 -11.83 -5.40
C VAL A 21 -2.55 -10.38 -5.06
N PHE A 22 -1.27 -10.02 -5.13
CA PHE A 22 -0.76 -8.74 -4.61
C PHE A 22 -0.29 -7.77 -5.70
N ASP A 23 -0.21 -8.20 -6.96
CA ASP A 23 0.19 -7.31 -8.04
C ASP A 23 -0.90 -6.25 -8.28
N GLY A 24 -0.47 -4.99 -8.39
CA GLY A 24 -1.38 -3.84 -8.42
C GLY A 24 -2.02 -3.46 -7.08
N MET A 25 -1.87 -4.25 -6.01
CA MET A 25 -2.32 -3.86 -4.68
C MET A 25 -1.45 -2.71 -4.12
N GLN A 26 -2.12 -1.70 -3.57
CA GLN A 26 -1.50 -0.61 -2.83
C GLN A 26 -2.10 -0.54 -1.42
N PRO A 27 -1.49 -1.21 -0.44
CA PRO A 27 -1.94 -1.10 0.94
C PRO A 27 -1.79 0.34 1.45
N ASP A 28 -2.72 0.76 2.31
CA ASP A 28 -2.68 2.08 2.95
C ASP A 28 -1.93 2.05 4.29
N GLU A 29 -1.74 0.87 4.87
CA GLU A 29 -1.03 0.63 6.12
C GLU A 29 0.06 -0.45 5.92
N PRO A 30 1.14 -0.44 6.72
CA PRO A 30 2.17 -1.45 6.63
C PRO A 30 1.62 -2.88 6.80
N MET A 31 2.05 -3.77 5.92
CA MET A 31 1.68 -5.18 5.91
C MET A 31 2.72 -6.01 6.67
N THR A 32 2.29 -7.00 7.44
CA THR A 32 3.18 -8.04 7.99
C THR A 32 3.07 -9.33 7.19
N ALA A 33 4.04 -10.23 7.36
CA ALA A 33 4.03 -11.55 6.72
C ALA A 33 2.75 -12.33 7.06
N GLU A 34 2.34 -12.30 8.34
CA GLU A 34 1.15 -12.98 8.84
C GLU A 34 -0.13 -12.43 8.23
N VAL A 35 -0.23 -11.10 8.09
CA VAL A 35 -1.39 -10.45 7.45
C VAL A 35 -1.47 -10.84 5.97
N CYS A 36 -0.33 -10.89 5.27
CA CYS A 36 -0.28 -11.34 3.88
C CYS A 36 -0.73 -12.80 3.74
N GLU A 37 -0.23 -13.69 4.61
CA GLU A 37 -0.61 -15.11 4.62
C GLU A 37 -2.10 -15.29 4.90
N GLU A 38 -2.61 -14.69 5.98
CA GLU A 38 -4.02 -14.76 6.36
C GLU A 38 -4.94 -14.21 5.25
N TYR A 39 -4.53 -13.12 4.59
CA TYR A 39 -5.27 -12.55 3.47
C TYR A 39 -5.43 -13.54 2.32
N VAL A 40 -4.35 -14.23 1.94
CA VAL A 40 -4.40 -15.24 0.87
C VAL A 40 -5.19 -16.46 1.31
N GLU A 41 -4.97 -16.97 2.53
CA GLU A 41 -5.70 -18.11 3.08
C GLU A 41 -7.21 -17.84 3.08
N THR A 42 -7.65 -16.66 3.54
CA THR A 42 -9.06 -16.27 3.57
C THR A 42 -9.66 -16.17 2.17
N MET A 43 -8.86 -15.81 1.17
CA MET A 43 -9.32 -15.69 -0.21
C MET A 43 -9.49 -17.05 -0.90
N ILE A 44 -8.59 -18.00 -0.66
CA ILE A 44 -8.53 -19.24 -1.46
C ILE A 44 -9.01 -20.48 -0.71
N LEU A 45 -8.91 -20.51 0.62
CA LEU A 45 -9.27 -21.68 1.42
C LEU A 45 -10.75 -21.64 1.79
N MET A 46 -11.42 -22.77 1.64
CA MET A 46 -12.80 -22.92 2.07
C MET A 46 -12.84 -23.29 3.55
N GLU A 47 -13.50 -22.50 4.40
CA GLU A 47 -13.62 -22.78 5.84
C GLU A 47 -14.33 -24.12 6.13
N ASN A 48 -15.32 -24.49 5.30
CA ASN A 48 -16.12 -25.70 5.49
C ASN A 48 -16.38 -26.41 4.15
N PRO A 49 -15.39 -27.12 3.58
CA PRO A 49 -15.54 -27.84 2.33
C PRO A 49 -16.53 -29.00 2.49
N GLN A 50 -17.63 -28.98 1.74
CA GLN A 50 -18.73 -29.97 1.87
C GLN A 50 -18.51 -31.27 1.08
N THR A 51 -17.41 -31.38 0.33
CA THR A 51 -17.11 -32.56 -0.47
C THR A 51 -15.63 -32.94 -0.34
N GLU A 52 -15.32 -34.21 -0.55
CA GLU A 52 -13.95 -34.72 -0.54
C GLU A 52 -13.06 -33.99 -1.57
N ALA A 53 -13.60 -33.67 -2.75
CA ALA A 53 -12.88 -32.92 -3.77
C ALA A 53 -12.45 -31.53 -3.27
N LEU A 54 -13.34 -30.82 -2.57
CA LEU A 54 -13.01 -29.51 -1.99
C LEU A 54 -11.98 -29.61 -0.86
N MET A 55 -12.05 -30.67 -0.04
CA MET A 55 -11.03 -30.94 0.99
C MET A 55 -9.65 -31.18 0.38
N ILE A 56 -9.57 -31.95 -0.71
CA ILE A 56 -8.31 -32.20 -1.44
C ILE A 56 -7.77 -30.90 -2.05
N LEU A 57 -8.63 -30.09 -2.66
CA LEU A 57 -8.21 -28.78 -3.21
C LEU A 57 -7.65 -27.85 -2.13
N ASN A 58 -8.30 -27.77 -0.96
CA ASN A 58 -7.76 -27.04 0.19
C ASN A 58 -6.38 -27.59 0.60
N GLY A 59 -6.21 -28.92 0.63
CA GLY A 59 -4.94 -29.56 0.97
C GLY A 59 -3.83 -29.21 -0.02
N TRP A 60 -4.11 -29.20 -1.32
CA TRP A 60 -3.16 -28.78 -2.35
C TRP A 60 -2.81 -27.30 -2.24
N ALA A 61 -3.80 -26.44 -2.01
CA ALA A 61 -3.58 -25.01 -1.80
C ALA A 61 -2.67 -24.77 -0.59
N ARG A 62 -2.95 -25.39 0.56
CA ARG A 62 -2.10 -25.29 1.75
C ARG A 62 -0.66 -25.74 1.48
N CYS A 63 -0.47 -26.88 0.82
CA CYS A 63 0.86 -27.38 0.49
C CYS A 63 1.64 -26.42 -0.42
N PHE A 64 0.96 -25.75 -1.36
CA PHE A 64 1.57 -24.71 -2.18
C PHE A 64 1.94 -23.46 -1.36
N LEU A 65 1.04 -23.03 -0.48
CA LEU A 65 1.25 -21.87 0.39
C LEU A 65 2.40 -22.06 1.39
N GLU A 66 2.66 -23.28 1.86
CA GLU A 66 3.82 -23.59 2.73
C GLU A 66 5.17 -23.24 2.09
N GLY A 67 5.24 -23.17 0.75
CA GLY A 67 6.45 -22.77 0.03
C GLY A 67 6.64 -21.25 -0.10
N VAL A 68 5.66 -20.44 0.30
CA VAL A 68 5.69 -18.99 0.07
C VAL A 68 6.55 -18.28 1.11
N ASN A 69 7.42 -17.38 0.65
CA ASN A 69 8.17 -16.47 1.50
C ASN A 69 7.32 -15.22 1.79
N TRP A 70 6.44 -15.32 2.80
CA TRP A 70 5.51 -14.25 3.17
C TRP A 70 6.20 -12.95 3.59
N GLN A 71 7.39 -13.04 4.20
CA GLN A 71 8.16 -11.87 4.59
C GLN A 71 8.59 -11.04 3.37
N GLU A 72 9.04 -11.70 2.30
CA GLU A 72 9.46 -11.03 1.06
C GLU A 72 8.28 -10.32 0.37
N ILE A 73 7.07 -10.89 0.43
CA ILE A 73 5.86 -10.23 -0.05
C ILE A 73 5.53 -8.99 0.77
N ALA A 74 5.56 -9.10 2.11
CA ALA A 74 5.29 -7.98 3.00
C ALA A 74 6.29 -6.83 2.78
N ASP A 75 7.58 -7.14 2.67
CA ASP A 75 8.64 -6.17 2.39
C ASP A 75 8.38 -5.46 1.04
N ALA A 76 8.07 -6.22 -0.01
CA ALA A 76 7.80 -5.67 -1.34
C ALA A 76 6.55 -4.77 -1.37
N LEU A 77 5.54 -5.04 -0.54
CA LEU A 77 4.35 -4.19 -0.39
C LEU A 77 4.67 -2.92 0.39
N ASN A 78 5.41 -3.02 1.49
CA ASN A 78 5.80 -1.89 2.32
C ASN A 78 6.70 -0.91 1.56
N GLU A 79 7.60 -1.40 0.71
CA GLU A 79 8.36 -0.53 -0.20
C GLU A 79 7.47 0.31 -1.12
N ARG A 80 6.28 -0.19 -1.52
CA ARG A 80 5.33 0.57 -2.36
C ARG A 80 4.68 1.69 -1.54
N ILE A 81 4.39 1.46 -0.26
CA ILE A 81 3.89 2.48 0.67
C ILE A 81 4.92 3.59 0.83
N GLU A 82 6.18 3.24 1.11
CA GLU A 82 7.26 4.23 1.26
C GLU A 82 7.45 5.06 0.00
N LYS A 83 7.40 4.43 -1.19
CA LYS A 83 7.47 5.14 -2.48
C LYS A 83 6.28 6.08 -2.69
N LYS A 84 5.07 5.69 -2.26
CA LYS A 84 3.86 6.54 -2.29
C LYS A 84 3.99 7.74 -1.35
N GLU A 85 4.40 7.52 -0.10
CA GLU A 85 4.59 8.59 0.89
C GLU A 85 5.75 9.52 0.52
N GLY A 86 6.86 8.97 0.03
CA GLY A 86 8.02 9.72 -0.46
C GLY A 86 7.68 10.60 -1.66
N SER A 87 6.78 10.16 -2.54
CA SER A 87 6.30 10.93 -3.69
C SER A 87 5.33 12.07 -3.30
N ILE A 88 4.75 12.04 -2.11
CA ILE A 88 3.85 13.09 -1.58
C ILE A 88 4.63 14.24 -0.92
N LYS A 89 5.97 14.15 -0.81
CA LYS A 89 6.82 15.25 -0.30
C LYS A 89 6.91 16.43 -1.27
N MET A 90 5.79 17.15 -1.47
CA MET A 90 5.79 18.51 -1.99
C MET A 90 6.41 19.42 -0.93
N ILE A 91 7.71 19.67 -1.06
CA ILE A 91 8.42 20.67 -0.26
C ILE A 91 7.70 22.00 -0.45
N CYS A 92 7.22 22.57 0.66
CA CYS A 92 6.62 23.89 0.62
C CYS A 92 7.70 24.92 0.23
N SER A 93 7.50 25.63 -0.89
CA SER A 93 8.43 26.65 -1.41
C SER A 93 8.73 27.79 -0.43
N ILE A 94 7.88 27.96 0.59
CA ILE A 94 8.00 29.00 1.61
C ILE A 94 8.81 28.51 2.81
N CYS A 95 8.46 27.37 3.41
CA CYS A 95 9.09 26.91 4.67
C CYS A 95 10.15 25.82 4.50
N LYS A 96 10.33 25.25 3.30
CA LYS A 96 11.29 24.16 2.99
C LYS A 96 11.19 22.90 3.86
N LEU A 97 10.19 22.78 4.72
CA LEU A 97 9.98 21.59 5.54
C LEU A 97 9.29 20.48 4.74
N GLU A 98 9.74 19.24 4.96
CA GLU A 98 9.07 18.04 4.48
C GLU A 98 7.71 17.94 5.16
N LYS A 99 6.64 18.30 4.46
CA LYS A 99 5.28 18.20 5.00
C LYS A 99 4.80 16.75 4.89
N ALA A 100 5.19 15.90 5.84
CA ALA A 100 4.53 14.62 6.07
C ALA A 100 3.89 14.63 7.47
N SER A 101 2.62 14.24 7.53
CA SER A 101 1.76 13.98 8.69
C SER A 101 1.46 15.09 9.74
N ALA A 102 2.27 16.15 9.89
CA ALA A 102 2.04 17.15 10.95
C ALA A 102 1.09 18.32 10.60
N CYS A 103 0.66 18.48 9.35
CA CYS A 103 -0.25 19.56 8.95
C CYS A 103 -1.73 19.15 9.09
N LYS A 104 -2.15 18.73 10.30
CA LYS A 104 -3.58 18.52 10.60
C LYS A 104 -4.21 19.64 11.43
N VAL A 105 -3.45 20.59 11.98
CA VAL A 105 -4.01 21.71 12.76
C VAL A 105 -3.17 22.97 12.57
N ILE A 106 -3.85 24.06 12.21
CA ILE A 106 -3.39 25.46 12.05
C ILE A 106 -2.77 25.78 10.68
N PRO A 107 -3.44 26.59 9.83
CA PRO A 107 -2.74 27.25 8.73
C PRO A 107 -1.70 28.16 9.36
N CYS A 108 -0.42 27.94 9.07
CA CYS A 108 0.61 28.88 9.47
C CYS A 108 0.17 30.28 9.03
N ALA A 109 0.16 31.25 9.96
CA ALA A 109 -0.30 32.61 9.68
C ALA A 109 0.52 33.30 8.58
N ASP A 110 1.61 32.68 8.11
CA ASP A 110 2.45 33.13 7.01
C ASP A 110 2.05 32.54 5.64
N CYS A 111 1.31 31.43 5.60
CA CYS A 111 0.90 30.76 4.35
C CYS A 111 -0.48 31.19 3.82
N MET A 112 -1.22 32.05 4.53
CA MET A 112 -2.49 32.60 4.04
C MET A 112 -2.34 33.90 3.22
N ASN A 113 -1.13 34.40 3.03
CA ASN A 113 -0.97 35.86 2.90
C ASN A 113 -0.92 36.36 1.46
N GLU A 114 -0.76 35.49 0.45
CA GLU A 114 -0.67 35.97 -0.93
C GLU A 114 -1.78 35.48 -1.86
N THR A 115 -2.28 34.25 -1.67
CA THR A 115 -3.27 33.70 -2.61
C THR A 115 -4.71 33.84 -2.09
N THR A 116 -4.94 33.59 -0.80
CA THR A 116 -6.28 33.72 -0.18
C THR A 116 -6.69 35.18 -0.01
N ALA A 117 -5.73 36.08 0.27
CA ALA A 117 -5.98 37.52 0.35
C ALA A 117 -6.48 38.11 -0.99
N LYS A 118 -5.92 37.68 -2.13
CA LYS A 118 -6.35 38.14 -3.45
C LYS A 118 -7.73 37.60 -3.85
N GLN A 119 -8.07 36.38 -3.44
CA GLN A 119 -9.37 35.78 -3.71
C GLN A 119 -10.49 36.36 -2.81
N MET A 120 -10.18 36.74 -1.57
CA MET A 120 -11.14 37.41 -0.68
C MET A 120 -11.42 38.86 -1.08
N TYR A 121 -10.44 39.58 -1.65
CA TYR A 121 -10.67 40.95 -2.15
C TYR A 121 -11.48 40.98 -3.45
N LYS A 122 -11.24 40.05 -4.40
CA LYS A 122 -12.06 39.96 -5.62
C LYS A 122 -13.53 39.67 -5.35
N LYS A 123 -13.82 38.81 -4.36
CA LYS A 123 -15.20 38.44 -4.01
C LYS A 123 -15.98 39.55 -3.28
N LYS A 124 -15.29 40.57 -2.75
CA LYS A 124 -15.92 41.73 -2.12
C LYS A 124 -16.39 42.79 -3.12
N GLU A 125 -15.77 42.88 -4.29
CA GLU A 125 -16.18 43.82 -5.35
C GLU A 125 -17.31 43.26 -6.23
N GLU A 126 -17.46 41.94 -6.31
CA GLU A 126 -18.56 41.29 -7.07
C GLU A 126 -19.89 41.20 -6.29
N ILE A 127 -19.90 41.52 -4.98
CA ILE A 127 -21.11 41.45 -4.13
C ILE A 127 -21.69 42.86 -3.84
N SER A 128 -21.07 43.94 -4.35
CA SER A 128 -21.58 45.31 -4.18
C SER A 128 -22.02 46.01 -5.48
N HIS A 129 -22.48 45.24 -6.48
CA HIS A 129 -23.29 45.75 -7.60
C HIS A 129 -24.51 44.86 -7.82
#